data_AF-A0ABD3J2J4-F1
#
_entry.id   AF-A0ABD3J2J4-F1
#
_cell.length_a   1.000
_cell.length_b   1.000
_cell.length_c   1.000
_cell.angle_alpha   90.00
_cell.angle_beta   90.00
_cell.angle_gamma   90.00
#
_symmetry.space_group_name_H-M   'P 1'
#
loop_
_entity.id
_entity.type
_entity.pdbx_description
1 polymer ?
#
loop_
_entity_poly.entity_id
_entity_poly.type
_entity_poly.pdbx_seq_one_letter_code
_entity_poly.pdbx_strand_id
1 'polypeptide(L)'
;MPEAQPSRRALRRISLALPPIQPSLFFSADFGCLFRGLKQDQGNIHEHEVHCSRERSRAASKIIEEYLMPFIEKERYQLPNKCRLHPDYNFYGDQEQHKIHVDINEWRCGYCRKSFYEEKYLDRHFDNRHYDLLNVSQGKCLADLCGALHCDLVMDSVQKKTKCNPAAAVRNKHLCESLADSCFPVKEGPSSSRLHEFFLRQFCDAHTCNGRQKPFSKGRRKRRSIFFIAMSILVLLLLPLFYLFVYLYQRGIRRGTQDLRRVTESTRKKKPS
;
A
#
# COMPACT_ATOMS: atom_id res chain seq x y z
N MET A 1 20.98 -36.06 -73.34
CA MET A 1 21.16 -35.66 -74.75
C MET A 1 19.78 -35.47 -75.36
N PRO A 2 19.48 -34.39 -76.10
CA PRO A 2 20.31 -33.26 -76.55
C PRO A 2 19.91 -31.95 -75.81
N GLU A 3 20.78 -30.98 -75.49
CA GLU A 3 21.67 -30.13 -76.31
C GLU A 3 20.95 -29.28 -77.37
N ALA A 4 20.78 -27.98 -77.10
CA ALA A 4 21.08 -26.87 -78.02
C ALA A 4 20.69 -25.50 -77.41
N GLN A 5 21.71 -24.73 -77.04
CA GLN A 5 21.70 -23.26 -76.87
C GLN A 5 22.14 -22.61 -78.23
N PRO A 6 22.44 -21.29 -78.34
CA PRO A 6 21.76 -20.04 -77.93
C PRO A 6 21.79 -18.96 -79.06
N SER A 7 21.16 -17.77 -78.92
CA SER A 7 21.73 -16.52 -79.50
C SER A 7 21.05 -15.19 -79.07
N ARG A 8 21.84 -14.31 -78.41
CA ARG A 8 22.17 -12.87 -78.69
C ARG A 8 21.01 -11.84 -78.79
N ARG A 9 21.01 -10.62 -78.20
CA ARG A 9 21.98 -9.56 -77.73
C ARG A 9 21.22 -8.70 -76.68
N ALA A 10 21.73 -8.27 -75.51
CA ALA A 10 22.84 -7.37 -75.14
C ALA A 10 22.58 -5.84 -75.23
N LEU A 11 22.62 -5.16 -74.07
CA LEU A 11 23.17 -3.81 -73.71
C LEU A 11 22.22 -3.06 -72.73
N ARG A 12 22.49 -2.97 -71.41
CA ARG A 12 23.49 -2.20 -70.62
C ARG A 12 23.03 -0.78 -70.19
N ARG A 13 23.21 -0.53 -68.87
CA ARG A 13 23.51 0.73 -68.13
C ARG A 13 22.37 1.34 -67.29
N ILE A 14 22.53 1.87 -66.08
CA ILE A 14 23.52 1.87 -64.95
C ILE A 14 22.93 2.83 -63.87
N SER A 15 23.38 2.68 -62.60
CA SER A 15 23.32 3.62 -61.44
C SER A 15 22.02 3.71 -60.63
N LEU A 16 21.95 3.31 -59.35
CA LEU A 16 22.62 3.80 -58.11
C LEU A 16 22.23 5.23 -57.70
N ALA A 17 21.40 5.37 -56.66
CA ALA A 17 21.66 6.17 -55.46
C ALA A 17 20.46 6.14 -54.48
N LEU A 18 20.69 5.64 -53.26
CA LEU A 18 20.05 6.08 -52.01
C LEU A 18 20.96 7.19 -51.43
N PRO A 19 20.50 8.23 -50.71
CA PRO A 19 20.25 8.13 -49.24
C PRO A 19 19.29 9.27 -48.73
N PRO A 20 19.29 9.74 -47.45
CA PRO A 20 19.70 9.19 -46.15
C PRO A 20 18.60 9.26 -45.06
N ILE A 21 18.96 8.77 -43.86
CA ILE A 21 18.21 8.70 -42.61
C ILE A 21 18.69 9.81 -41.61
N GLN A 22 17.76 10.32 -40.77
CA GLN A 22 17.88 10.97 -39.43
C GLN A 22 18.30 12.48 -39.31
N PRO A 23 18.20 13.14 -38.12
CA PRO A 23 17.24 13.10 -36.98
C PRO A 23 16.87 14.51 -36.38
N SER A 24 15.83 14.65 -35.54
CA SER A 24 15.69 15.56 -34.36
C SER A 24 14.20 15.65 -33.94
N LEU A 25 13.76 15.34 -32.72
CA LEU A 25 13.88 16.02 -31.41
C LEU A 25 13.19 17.40 -31.28
N PHE A 26 12.22 17.43 -30.35
CA PHE A 26 11.75 18.52 -29.47
C PHE A 26 10.55 19.44 -29.85
N PHE A 27 9.52 19.29 -28.99
CA PHE A 27 8.75 20.33 -28.26
C PHE A 27 7.42 20.89 -28.81
N SER A 28 6.35 20.47 -28.12
CA SER A 28 5.24 21.23 -27.51
C SER A 28 4.45 22.25 -28.35
N ALA A 29 3.13 22.03 -28.48
CA ALA A 29 2.08 22.80 -27.79
C ALA A 29 0.68 22.58 -28.44
N ASP A 30 -0.31 22.43 -27.57
CA ASP A 30 -1.71 22.89 -27.69
C ASP A 30 -2.56 22.49 -28.91
N PHE A 31 -3.48 21.53 -28.69
CA PHE A 31 -4.82 21.62 -29.27
C PHE A 31 -5.87 21.40 -28.18
N GLY A 32 -6.49 22.51 -27.79
CA GLY A 32 -7.60 22.56 -26.85
C GLY A 32 -8.91 21.99 -27.44
N CYS A 33 -9.72 21.52 -26.51
CA CYS A 33 -11.07 21.00 -26.62
C CYS A 33 -12.00 21.70 -27.61
N LEU A 34 -12.67 20.93 -28.47
CA LEU A 34 -14.08 21.16 -28.80
C LEU A 34 -14.72 19.91 -29.43
N PHE A 35 -15.38 19.06 -28.65
CA PHE A 35 -16.51 18.27 -29.17
C PHE A 35 -17.61 18.17 -28.12
N ARG A 36 -18.63 19.02 -28.33
CA ARG A 36 -19.93 18.97 -27.68
C ARG A 36 -20.68 17.73 -28.15
N GLY A 37 -21.47 17.17 -27.25
CA GLY A 37 -22.09 15.86 -27.38
C GLY A 37 -23.05 15.68 -28.54
N LEU A 38 -23.10 14.44 -29.01
CA LEU A 38 -24.25 13.84 -29.66
C LEU A 38 -24.58 12.54 -28.94
N LYS A 39 -25.84 12.48 -28.51
CA LYS A 39 -26.53 11.33 -27.96
C LYS A 39 -26.78 10.36 -29.12
N GLN A 40 -26.47 9.07 -28.95
CA GLN A 40 -27.01 8.03 -29.82
C GLN A 40 -27.27 6.77 -28.99
N ASP A 41 -28.56 6.48 -28.79
CA ASP A 41 -29.05 5.16 -28.42
C ASP A 41 -28.79 4.21 -29.59
N GLN A 42 -28.12 3.09 -29.33
CA GLN A 42 -28.40 1.80 -29.96
C GLN A 42 -27.69 0.69 -29.18
N GLY A 43 -28.47 -0.33 -28.80
CA GLY A 43 -28.05 -1.41 -27.95
C GLY A 43 -26.94 -2.26 -28.54
N ASN A 44 -26.00 -2.64 -27.68
CA ASN A 44 -25.29 -3.90 -27.77
C ASN A 44 -25.03 -4.38 -26.34
N ILE A 45 -25.08 -5.69 -26.14
CA ILE A 45 -24.87 -6.37 -24.87
C ILE A 45 -23.47 -5.99 -24.36
N HIS A 46 -23.39 -4.98 -23.50
CA HIS A 46 -22.14 -4.57 -22.88
C HIS A 46 -21.76 -5.67 -21.89
N GLU A 47 -20.71 -6.43 -22.23
CA GLU A 47 -19.79 -6.98 -21.24
C GLU A 47 -19.63 -5.94 -20.12
N HIS A 48 -19.90 -6.34 -18.89
CA HIS A 48 -19.83 -5.44 -17.73
C HIS A 48 -18.38 -5.02 -17.54
N GLU A 49 -17.97 -3.94 -18.21
CA GLU A 49 -16.70 -3.30 -17.95
C GLU A 49 -16.80 -2.64 -16.56
N VAL A 50 -16.39 -3.38 -15.54
CA VAL A 50 -16.41 -2.91 -14.15
C VAL A 50 -15.31 -1.87 -13.99
N HIS A 51 -15.64 -0.59 -14.18
CA HIS A 51 -14.73 0.53 -13.92
C HIS A 51 -14.52 0.76 -12.41
N CYS A 52 -13.79 -0.13 -11.74
CA CYS A 52 -13.39 0.04 -10.34
C CYS A 52 -11.99 0.67 -10.25
N SER A 53 -11.89 1.89 -9.70
CA SER A 53 -10.59 2.56 -9.51
C SER A 53 -9.75 1.85 -8.43
N ARG A 54 -8.64 1.23 -8.84
CA ARG A 54 -7.74 0.46 -7.95
C ARG A 54 -7.16 1.30 -6.81
N GLU A 55 -6.61 2.47 -7.11
CA GLU A 55 -5.99 3.36 -6.12
C GLU A 55 -6.98 3.79 -5.02
N ARG A 56 -8.19 4.19 -5.43
CA ARG A 56 -9.28 4.52 -4.49
C ARG A 56 -9.73 3.32 -3.68
N SER A 57 -9.86 2.15 -4.31
CA SER A 57 -10.20 0.91 -3.61
C SER A 57 -9.15 0.53 -2.57
N ARG A 58 -7.85 0.72 -2.89
CA ARG A 58 -6.73 0.53 -1.94
C ARG A 58 -6.83 1.49 -0.76
N ALA A 59 -7.12 2.76 -1.01
CA ALA A 59 -7.31 3.75 0.06
C ALA A 59 -8.49 3.39 0.98
N ALA A 60 -9.64 3.01 0.41
CA ALA A 60 -10.80 2.55 1.16
C ALA A 60 -10.48 1.30 2.01
N SER A 61 -9.85 0.30 1.40
CA SER A 61 -9.43 -0.93 2.09
C SER A 61 -8.50 -0.63 3.26
N LYS A 62 -7.54 0.28 3.07
CA LYS A 62 -6.62 0.71 4.12
C LYS A 62 -7.35 1.40 5.26
N ILE A 63 -8.34 2.25 4.97
CA ILE A 63 -9.16 2.89 5.99
C ILE A 63 -9.96 1.85 6.80
N ILE A 64 -10.57 0.88 6.12
CA ILE A 64 -11.32 -0.21 6.76
C ILE A 64 -10.40 -1.00 7.70
N GLU A 65 -9.25 -1.45 7.20
CA GLU A 65 -8.27 -2.24 7.96
C GLU A 65 -7.74 -1.50 9.19
N GLU A 66 -7.52 -0.19 9.06
CA GLU A 66 -6.82 0.59 10.08
C GLU A 66 -7.76 1.22 11.12
N TYR A 67 -9.00 1.54 10.73
CA TYR A 67 -9.95 2.29 11.58
C TYR A 67 -11.20 1.50 11.94
N LEU A 68 -11.58 0.47 11.17
CA LEU A 68 -12.81 -0.31 11.40
C LEU A 68 -12.51 -1.71 11.95
N MET A 69 -11.65 -2.48 11.26
CA MET A 69 -11.34 -3.88 11.62
C MET A 69 -10.92 -4.10 13.08
N PRO A 70 -10.11 -3.23 13.73
CA PRO A 70 -9.74 -3.42 15.13
C PRO A 70 -10.94 -3.47 16.09
N PHE A 71 -12.03 -2.78 15.75
CA PHE A 71 -13.24 -2.75 16.58
C PHE A 71 -14.13 -3.96 16.30
N ILE A 72 -14.23 -4.37 15.03
CA ILE A 72 -14.95 -5.60 14.64
C ILE A 72 -14.31 -6.83 15.30
N GLU A 73 -12.98 -6.95 15.22
CA GLU A 73 -12.21 -8.02 15.86
C GLU A 73 -12.41 -8.03 17.38
N LYS A 74 -12.41 -6.84 18.00
CA LYS A 74 -12.59 -6.69 19.46
C LYS A 74 -13.98 -7.13 19.92
N GLU A 75 -15.02 -6.79 19.18
CA GLU A 75 -16.40 -7.18 19.47
C GLU A 75 -16.72 -8.61 18.96
N ARG A 76 -15.77 -9.30 18.31
CA ARG A 76 -15.93 -10.62 17.67
C ARG A 76 -17.15 -10.69 16.75
N TYR A 77 -17.40 -9.60 16.04
CA TYR A 77 -18.56 -9.49 15.17
C TYR A 77 -18.25 -10.08 13.79
N GLN A 78 -19.21 -10.81 13.22
CA GLN A 78 -19.13 -11.34 11.86
C GLN A 78 -19.96 -10.45 10.94
N LEU A 79 -19.33 -9.92 9.89
CA LEU A 79 -20.01 -9.06 8.93
C LEU A 79 -21.02 -9.88 8.11
N PRO A 80 -22.24 -9.36 7.87
CA PRO A 80 -23.19 -10.02 6.99
C PRO A 80 -22.65 -10.13 5.56
N ASN A 81 -22.97 -11.22 4.84
CA ASN A 81 -22.54 -11.40 3.44
C ASN A 81 -23.03 -10.30 2.49
N LYS A 82 -24.13 -9.62 2.85
CA LYS A 82 -24.69 -8.50 2.08
C LYS A 82 -23.93 -7.19 2.29
N CYS A 83 -23.09 -7.11 3.33
CA CYS A 83 -22.34 -5.91 3.66
C CYS A 83 -21.26 -5.61 2.61
N ARG A 84 -21.22 -4.37 2.12
CA ARG A 84 -20.23 -3.93 1.13
C ARG A 84 -18.82 -3.73 1.71
N LEU A 85 -18.68 -3.68 3.03
CA LEU A 85 -17.40 -3.53 3.75
C LEU A 85 -16.76 -4.89 4.10
N HIS A 86 -17.39 -6.00 3.71
CA HIS A 86 -16.89 -7.33 4.03
C HIS A 86 -15.52 -7.59 3.36
N PRO A 87 -14.47 -7.98 4.12
CA PRO A 87 -13.12 -8.19 3.58
C PRO A 87 -13.07 -9.20 2.43
N ASP A 88 -13.79 -10.31 2.56
CA ASP A 88 -13.77 -11.41 1.57
C ASP A 88 -14.37 -11.03 0.20
N TYR A 89 -15.24 -10.02 0.16
CA TYR A 89 -15.83 -9.54 -1.09
C TYR A 89 -15.11 -8.29 -1.62
N ASN A 90 -13.92 -7.95 -1.13
CA ASN A 90 -13.13 -6.86 -1.69
C ASN A 90 -12.65 -7.23 -3.11
N PHE A 91 -13.09 -6.45 -4.11
CA PHE A 91 -12.82 -6.70 -5.53
C PHE A 91 -11.33 -6.92 -5.85
N TYR A 92 -10.44 -6.09 -5.30
CA TYR A 92 -8.99 -6.22 -5.51
C TYR A 92 -8.27 -6.94 -4.36
N GLY A 93 -9.02 -7.52 -3.41
CA GLY A 93 -8.47 -8.05 -2.16
C GLY A 93 -7.39 -9.11 -2.38
N ASP A 94 -7.62 -10.06 -3.28
CA ASP A 94 -6.67 -11.12 -3.59
C ASP A 94 -5.39 -10.58 -4.26
N GLN A 95 -5.54 -9.72 -5.28
CA GLN A 95 -4.38 -9.16 -6.00
C GLN A 95 -3.52 -8.28 -5.11
N GLU A 96 -4.11 -7.50 -4.21
CA GLU A 96 -3.35 -6.67 -3.28
C GLU A 96 -2.58 -7.53 -2.24
N GLN A 97 -3.10 -8.69 -1.85
CA GLN A 97 -2.37 -9.67 -1.01
C GLN A 97 -1.20 -10.34 -1.74
N HIS A 98 -1.29 -10.47 -3.06
CA HIS A 98 -0.25 -11.05 -3.92
C HIS A 98 0.79 -10.02 -4.41
N LYS A 99 0.86 -8.85 -3.78
CA LYS A 99 1.95 -7.90 -3.97
C LYS A 99 3.08 -8.17 -3.00
N ILE A 100 4.26 -8.48 -3.53
CA ILE A 100 5.44 -8.75 -2.72
C ILE A 100 6.41 -7.60 -2.91
N HIS A 101 6.62 -6.80 -1.87
CA HIS A 101 7.67 -5.77 -1.86
C HIS A 101 8.96 -6.42 -1.36
N VAL A 102 9.91 -6.67 -2.27
CA VAL A 102 11.15 -7.40 -1.99
C VAL A 102 12.24 -6.46 -1.48
N ASP A 103 12.42 -5.35 -2.17
CA ASP A 103 13.42 -4.31 -1.86
C ASP A 103 12.85 -2.92 -2.22
N ILE A 104 13.55 -1.83 -1.86
CA ILE A 104 13.14 -0.43 -2.05
C ILE A 104 12.59 -0.16 -3.46
N ASN A 105 13.20 -0.80 -4.45
CA ASN A 105 12.89 -0.64 -5.87
C ASN A 105 12.52 -1.97 -6.56
N GLU A 106 12.08 -2.98 -5.80
CA GLU A 106 11.70 -4.27 -6.35
C GLU A 106 10.33 -4.73 -5.82
N TRP A 107 9.35 -4.71 -6.72
CA TRP A 107 8.01 -5.25 -6.54
C TRP A 107 7.86 -6.54 -7.34
N ARG A 108 7.34 -7.60 -6.73
CA ARG A 108 7.17 -8.90 -7.37
C ARG A 108 5.72 -9.34 -7.36
N CYS A 109 5.28 -9.88 -8.50
CA CYS A 109 3.96 -10.49 -8.65
C CYS A 109 3.91 -11.84 -7.94
N GLY A 110 2.96 -12.03 -7.02
CA GLY A 110 2.77 -13.29 -6.28
C GLY A 110 2.34 -14.47 -7.15
N TYR A 111 1.65 -14.23 -8.28
CA TYR A 111 1.16 -15.30 -9.15
C TYR A 111 2.24 -15.85 -10.09
N CYS A 112 2.94 -14.98 -10.82
CA CYS A 112 3.90 -15.38 -11.86
C CYS A 112 5.36 -15.05 -11.53
N ARG A 113 5.63 -14.45 -10.36
CA ARG A 113 6.98 -14.10 -9.86
C ARG A 113 7.77 -13.09 -10.69
N LYS A 114 7.15 -12.41 -11.66
CA LYS A 114 7.78 -11.29 -12.39
C LYS A 114 8.05 -10.12 -11.45
N SER A 115 9.25 -9.53 -11.55
CA SER A 115 9.65 -8.35 -10.80
C SER A 115 9.50 -7.06 -11.62
N PHE A 116 9.23 -5.96 -10.92
CA PHE A 116 8.96 -4.63 -11.43
C PHE A 116 9.65 -3.59 -10.55
N TYR A 117 10.04 -2.46 -11.13
CA TYR A 117 10.76 -1.42 -10.39
C TYR A 117 9.85 -0.59 -9.47
N GLU A 118 8.58 -0.41 -9.84
CA GLU A 118 7.60 0.38 -9.07
C GLU A 118 6.26 -0.36 -8.97
N GLU A 119 5.51 -0.08 -7.91
CA GLU A 119 4.17 -0.66 -7.66
C GLU A 119 3.21 -0.41 -8.83
N LYS A 120 3.27 0.77 -9.45
CA LYS A 120 2.39 1.14 -10.58
C LYS A 120 2.53 0.19 -11.78
N TYR A 121 3.72 -0.36 -12.01
CA TYR A 121 3.96 -1.29 -13.11
C TYR A 121 3.46 -2.69 -12.76
N LEU A 122 3.54 -3.07 -11.49
CA LEU A 122 2.93 -4.31 -10.99
C LEU A 122 1.39 -4.23 -11.07
N ASP A 123 0.81 -3.09 -10.72
CA ASP A 123 -0.64 -2.84 -10.86
C ASP A 123 -1.10 -3.01 -12.31
N ARG A 124 -0.41 -2.34 -13.25
CA ARG A 124 -0.69 -2.49 -14.68
C ARG A 124 -0.50 -3.92 -15.16
N HIS A 125 0.47 -4.65 -14.61
CA HIS A 125 0.66 -6.07 -14.93
C HIS A 125 -0.53 -6.92 -14.47
N PHE A 126 -1.09 -6.67 -13.29
CA PHE A 126 -2.30 -7.37 -12.84
C PHE A 126 -3.48 -7.11 -13.77
N ASP A 127 -3.70 -5.85 -14.15
CA ASP A 127 -4.81 -5.47 -15.04
C ASP A 127 -4.69 -6.15 -16.42
N ASN A 128 -3.47 -6.36 -16.93
CA ASN A 128 -3.26 -6.94 -18.26
C ASN A 128 -3.12 -8.47 -18.29
N ARG A 129 -2.67 -9.10 -17.20
CA ARG A 129 -2.23 -10.52 -17.20
C ARG A 129 -2.93 -11.39 -16.18
N HIS A 130 -3.60 -10.80 -15.20
CA HIS A 130 -4.25 -11.50 -14.09
C HIS A 130 -5.65 -10.92 -13.81
N TYR A 131 -6.28 -10.33 -14.83
CA TYR A 131 -7.65 -9.82 -14.73
C TYR A 131 -8.66 -10.95 -14.49
N ASP A 132 -8.41 -12.10 -15.09
CA ASP A 132 -9.18 -13.35 -14.98
C ASP A 132 -9.22 -13.92 -13.55
N LEU A 133 -8.25 -13.57 -12.70
CA LEU A 133 -8.21 -13.98 -11.29
C LEU A 133 -9.13 -13.14 -10.39
N LEU A 134 -9.75 -12.07 -10.92
CA LEU A 134 -10.69 -11.25 -10.17
C LEU A 134 -12.04 -11.97 -10.05
N ASN A 135 -12.64 -11.95 -8.85
CA ASN A 135 -14.02 -12.42 -8.67
C ASN A 135 -15.00 -11.33 -9.13
N VAL A 136 -15.17 -11.20 -10.44
CA VAL A 136 -16.04 -10.19 -11.05
C VAL A 136 -17.50 -10.35 -10.63
N SER A 137 -17.94 -11.58 -10.34
CA SER A 137 -19.34 -11.89 -10.02
C SER A 137 -19.78 -11.46 -8.62
N GLN A 138 -18.90 -11.59 -7.62
CA GLN A 138 -19.24 -11.32 -6.22
C GLN A 138 -18.48 -10.12 -5.64
N GLY A 139 -17.35 -9.75 -6.25
CA GLY A 139 -16.49 -8.67 -5.80
C GLY A 139 -17.22 -7.32 -5.74
N LYS A 140 -17.05 -6.62 -4.63
CA LYS A 140 -17.58 -5.28 -4.38
C LYS A 140 -16.45 -4.28 -4.55
N CYS A 141 -16.66 -3.31 -5.43
CA CYS A 141 -15.73 -2.21 -5.59
C CYS A 141 -15.78 -1.29 -4.36
N LEU A 142 -14.67 -1.18 -3.63
CA LEU A 142 -14.58 -0.28 -2.47
C LEU A 142 -14.37 1.18 -2.88
N ALA A 143 -13.94 1.44 -4.13
CA ALA A 143 -13.76 2.80 -4.64
C ALA A 143 -15.07 3.61 -4.62
N ASP A 144 -16.21 2.94 -4.83
CA ASP A 144 -17.54 3.55 -4.75
C ASP A 144 -17.88 4.06 -3.35
N LEU A 145 -17.23 3.50 -2.33
CA LEU A 145 -17.43 3.86 -0.92
C LEU A 145 -16.52 5.00 -0.48
N CYS A 146 -15.62 5.48 -1.35
CA CYS A 146 -14.63 6.47 -0.95
C CYS A 146 -15.22 7.80 -0.48
N GLY A 147 -16.35 8.20 -1.07
CA GLY A 147 -17.09 9.38 -0.61
C GLY A 147 -17.56 9.23 0.84
N ALA A 148 -18.02 8.05 1.24
CA ALA A 148 -18.47 7.77 2.61
C ALA A 148 -17.31 7.55 3.60
N LEU A 149 -16.21 6.95 3.14
CA LEU A 149 -15.07 6.57 3.98
C LEU A 149 -13.97 7.65 4.07
N HIS A 150 -14.09 8.78 3.38
CA HIS A 150 -13.09 9.84 3.33
C HIS A 150 -11.73 9.41 2.77
N CYS A 151 -11.71 8.66 1.65
CA CYS A 151 -10.47 8.17 1.02
C CYS A 151 -9.46 9.27 0.69
N ASP A 152 -9.94 10.47 0.32
CA ASP A 152 -9.10 11.60 -0.08
C ASP A 152 -8.09 11.99 1.03
N LEU A 153 -8.42 11.73 2.30
CA LEU A 153 -7.53 11.98 3.44
C LEU A 153 -6.31 11.06 3.49
N VAL A 154 -6.41 9.88 2.88
CA VAL A 154 -5.35 8.87 2.86
C VAL A 154 -4.58 8.89 1.54
N MET A 155 -5.23 9.31 0.45
CA MET A 155 -4.61 9.45 -0.87
C MET A 155 -3.77 10.73 -0.97
N ASP A 156 -4.30 11.87 -0.51
CA ASP A 156 -3.61 13.15 -0.68
C ASP A 156 -2.67 13.46 0.49
N SER A 157 -1.37 13.53 0.21
CA SER A 157 -0.35 14.00 1.17
C SER A 157 -0.46 15.51 1.46
N VAL A 158 -1.13 16.26 0.59
CA VAL A 158 -1.39 17.69 0.72
C VAL A 158 -2.89 17.92 0.57
N GLN A 159 -3.59 18.08 1.69
CA GLN A 159 -5.00 18.48 1.68
C GLN A 159 -5.14 19.84 1.01
N LYS A 160 -5.47 19.86 -0.28
CA LYS A 160 -5.93 21.09 -0.94
C LYS A 160 -7.26 21.43 -0.28
N LYS A 161 -7.30 22.53 0.48
CA LYS A 161 -8.53 23.03 1.10
C LYS A 161 -9.49 23.47 0.00
N THR A 162 -10.22 22.53 -0.58
CA THR A 162 -11.29 22.82 -1.53
C THR A 162 -12.52 23.29 -0.77
N LYS A 163 -13.24 24.25 -1.34
CA LYS A 163 -14.52 24.72 -0.79
C LYS A 163 -15.48 23.53 -0.61
N CYS A 164 -16.09 23.40 0.56
CA CYS A 164 -17.03 22.32 0.83
C CYS A 164 -18.22 22.37 -0.12
N ASN A 165 -18.58 21.23 -0.72
CA ASN A 165 -19.80 21.08 -1.49
C ASN A 165 -20.91 20.48 -0.60
N PRO A 166 -21.95 21.25 -0.23
CA PRO A 166 -22.99 20.77 0.68
C PRO A 166 -23.78 19.59 0.10
N ALA A 167 -24.02 19.57 -1.22
CA ALA A 167 -24.73 18.48 -1.85
C ALA A 167 -23.92 17.17 -1.82
N ALA A 168 -22.60 17.26 -1.99
CA ALA A 168 -21.73 16.10 -1.87
C ALA A 168 -21.67 15.58 -0.42
N ALA A 169 -21.58 16.48 0.57
CA ALA A 169 -21.58 16.13 1.98
C ALA A 169 -22.85 15.37 2.38
N VAL A 170 -24.03 15.85 1.96
CA VAL A 170 -25.32 15.17 2.23
C VAL A 170 -25.37 13.79 1.57
N ARG A 171 -24.98 13.67 0.28
CA ARG A 171 -24.96 12.38 -0.42
C ARG A 171 -24.02 11.37 0.26
N ASN A 172 -22.81 11.81 0.60
CA ASN A 172 -21.82 10.96 1.26
C ASN A 172 -22.28 10.53 2.66
N LYS A 173 -22.96 11.44 3.38
CA LYS A 173 -23.57 11.14 4.68
C LYS A 173 -24.61 10.03 4.56
N HIS A 174 -25.57 10.16 3.65
CA HIS A 174 -26.59 9.14 3.44
C HIS A 174 -26.00 7.80 3.01
N LEU A 175 -24.99 7.81 2.13
CA LEU A 175 -24.27 6.60 1.75
C LEU A 175 -23.61 5.95 2.98
N CYS A 176 -22.98 6.74 3.83
CA CYS A 176 -22.34 6.27 5.07
C CYS A 176 -23.35 5.66 6.05
N GLU A 177 -24.50 6.32 6.27
CA GLU A 177 -25.58 5.81 7.12
C GLU A 177 -26.15 4.50 6.59
N SER A 178 -26.39 4.41 5.26
CA SER A 178 -26.86 3.18 4.63
C SER A 178 -25.86 2.01 4.76
N LEU A 179 -24.55 2.29 4.76
CA LEU A 179 -23.52 1.29 5.08
C LEU A 179 -23.63 0.85 6.53
N ALA A 180 -23.83 1.77 7.47
CA ALA A 180 -24.00 1.45 8.89
C ALA A 180 -25.22 0.53 9.11
N ASP A 181 -26.34 0.82 8.45
CA ASP A 181 -27.58 0.04 8.56
C ASP A 181 -27.44 -1.37 7.97
N SER A 182 -26.76 -1.49 6.81
CA SER A 182 -26.61 -2.76 6.10
C SER A 182 -25.52 -3.66 6.67
N CYS A 183 -24.46 -3.08 7.23
CA CYS A 183 -23.33 -3.82 7.79
C CYS A 183 -23.43 -4.06 9.29
N PHE A 184 -24.15 -3.19 10.02
CA PHE A 184 -24.31 -3.26 11.48
C PHE A 184 -25.78 -3.00 11.87
N PRO A 185 -26.71 -3.90 11.53
CA PRO A 185 -28.12 -3.72 11.88
C PRO A 185 -28.33 -3.82 13.39
N VAL A 186 -28.90 -2.77 13.99
CA VAL A 186 -29.10 -2.62 15.44
C VAL A 186 -29.93 -3.76 16.05
N LYS A 187 -30.79 -4.40 15.26
CA LYS A 187 -31.68 -5.49 15.69
C LYS A 187 -30.96 -6.83 15.87
N GLU A 188 -29.75 -6.99 15.34
CA GLU A 188 -28.99 -8.27 15.39
C GLU A 188 -28.17 -8.45 16.68
N GLY A 189 -28.28 -7.54 17.64
CA GLY A 189 -27.75 -7.70 18.98
C GLY A 189 -26.88 -6.54 19.48
N PRO A 190 -26.39 -6.62 20.74
CA PRO A 190 -25.70 -5.51 21.39
C PRO A 190 -24.37 -5.16 20.72
N SER A 191 -23.61 -6.16 20.24
CA SER A 191 -22.34 -5.92 19.53
C SER A 191 -22.56 -5.20 18.21
N SER A 192 -23.58 -5.60 17.44
CA SER A 192 -23.98 -4.92 16.20
C SER A 192 -24.40 -3.47 16.48
N SER A 193 -25.23 -3.24 17.50
CA SER A 193 -25.65 -1.90 17.92
C SER A 193 -24.47 -0.99 18.31
N ARG A 194 -23.47 -1.52 19.05
CA ARG A 194 -22.27 -0.75 19.42
C ARG A 194 -21.41 -0.41 18.21
N LEU A 195 -21.25 -1.35 17.28
CA LEU A 195 -20.51 -1.13 16.04
C LEU A 195 -21.23 -0.15 15.12
N HIS A 196 -22.55 -0.20 15.07
CA HIS A 196 -23.39 0.75 14.35
C HIS A 196 -23.16 2.18 14.86
N GLU A 197 -23.31 2.40 16.16
CA GLU A 197 -23.06 3.72 16.77
C GLU A 197 -21.61 4.16 16.55
N PHE A 198 -20.65 3.24 16.73
CA PHE A 198 -19.24 3.52 16.48
C PHE A 198 -19.00 3.96 15.03
N PHE A 199 -19.58 3.27 14.05
CA PHE A 199 -19.40 3.57 12.64
C PHE A 199 -19.97 4.96 12.29
N LEU A 200 -21.17 5.28 12.78
CA LEU A 200 -21.77 6.61 12.58
C LEU A 200 -20.88 7.73 13.13
N ARG A 201 -20.39 7.58 14.37
CA ARG A 201 -19.52 8.58 15.03
C ARG A 201 -18.15 8.71 14.38
N GLN A 202 -17.58 7.61 13.90
CA GLN A 202 -16.22 7.56 13.38
C GLN A 202 -16.15 8.06 11.92
N PHE A 203 -17.15 7.73 11.11
CA PHE A 203 -17.16 7.98 9.67
C PHE A 203 -18.21 9.00 9.24
N CYS A 204 -19.45 8.88 9.72
CA CYS A 204 -20.59 9.60 9.14
C CYS A 204 -20.76 11.03 9.69
N ASP A 205 -20.50 11.25 10.98
CA ASP A 205 -20.60 12.56 11.65
C ASP A 205 -19.69 13.63 11.01
N ALA A 206 -18.61 13.20 10.36
CA ALA A 206 -17.67 14.08 9.65
C ALA A 206 -18.21 14.62 8.31
N HIS A 207 -19.31 14.08 7.76
CA HIS A 207 -19.93 14.56 6.53
C HIS A 207 -20.75 15.83 6.76
N THR A 208 -20.09 16.91 7.18
CA THR A 208 -20.69 18.23 7.39
C THR A 208 -19.78 19.35 6.87
N CYS A 209 -20.35 20.43 6.34
CA CYS A 209 -19.55 21.58 5.88
C CYS A 209 -19.13 22.53 7.02
N ASN A 210 -19.53 22.26 8.26
CA ASN A 210 -19.24 23.14 9.40
C ASN A 210 -17.79 23.02 9.91
N GLY A 211 -17.01 22.05 9.41
CA GLY A 211 -15.57 21.89 9.69
C GLY A 211 -15.21 21.52 11.13
N ARG A 212 -16.21 21.29 12.00
CA ARG A 212 -16.00 20.99 13.43
C ARG A 212 -15.68 19.52 13.70
N GLN A 213 -16.25 18.62 12.90
CA GLN A 213 -16.15 17.17 13.08
C GLN A 213 -14.92 16.65 12.32
N LYS A 214 -13.98 16.03 13.04
CA LYS A 214 -12.81 15.38 12.42
C LYS A 214 -13.14 13.92 12.13
N PRO A 215 -12.94 13.44 10.89
CA PRO A 215 -13.04 12.02 10.60
C PRO A 215 -11.99 11.25 11.41
N PHE A 216 -12.32 10.01 11.77
CA PHE A 216 -11.46 9.10 12.52
C PHE A 216 -11.11 9.53 13.95
N SER A 217 -12.09 10.06 14.70
CA SER A 217 -11.89 10.61 16.06
C SER A 217 -11.30 9.62 17.07
N LYS A 218 -11.62 8.32 16.98
CA LYS A 218 -11.06 7.28 17.87
C LYS A 218 -9.63 6.84 17.53
N GLY A 219 -9.03 7.44 16.50
CA GLY A 219 -7.67 7.16 16.07
C GLY A 219 -7.53 5.83 15.31
N ARG A 220 -6.31 5.59 14.85
CA ARG A 220 -5.92 4.45 14.01
C ARG A 220 -5.37 3.30 14.85
N ARG A 221 -5.46 2.05 14.35
CA ARG A 221 -4.63 0.93 14.83
C ARG A 221 -3.16 1.37 14.89
N LYS A 222 -2.60 1.49 16.09
CA LYS A 222 -1.16 1.75 16.27
C LYS A 222 -0.40 0.50 15.85
N ARG A 223 0.17 0.50 14.64
CA ARG A 223 1.12 -0.53 14.22
C ARG A 223 2.37 -0.37 15.09
N ARG A 224 2.53 -1.21 16.11
CA ARG A 224 3.78 -1.29 16.88
C ARG A 224 4.88 -1.63 15.87
N SER A 225 5.81 -0.71 15.63
CA SER A 225 6.87 -0.96 14.65
C SER A 225 7.66 -2.16 15.13
N ILE A 226 7.76 -3.19 14.28
CA ILE A 226 8.56 -4.38 14.56
C ILE A 226 10.00 -3.95 14.87
N PHE A 227 10.49 -2.88 14.22
CA PHE A 227 11.77 -2.25 14.53
C PHE A 227 11.86 -1.76 15.98
N PHE A 228 10.82 -1.12 16.52
CA PHE A 228 10.84 -0.70 17.93
C PHE A 228 10.94 -1.89 18.87
N ILE A 229 10.19 -2.96 18.59
CA ILE A 229 10.23 -4.20 19.40
C ILE A 229 11.62 -4.85 19.31
N ALA A 230 12.18 -4.97 18.10
CA ALA A 230 13.50 -5.53 17.88
C ALA A 230 14.60 -4.72 18.57
N MET A 231 14.55 -3.39 18.48
CA MET A 231 15.48 -2.50 19.18
C MET A 231 15.34 -2.60 20.70
N SER A 232 14.12 -2.71 21.22
CA SER A 232 13.90 -2.93 22.66
C SER A 232 14.53 -4.24 23.14
N ILE A 233 14.38 -5.33 22.38
CA ILE A 233 14.99 -6.63 22.71
C ILE A 233 16.52 -6.53 22.64
N LEU A 234 17.07 -5.89 21.61
CA LEU A 234 18.52 -5.71 21.45
C LEU A 234 19.13 -4.95 22.64
N VAL A 235 18.49 -3.85 23.07
CA VAL A 235 18.93 -3.08 24.23
C VAL A 235 18.89 -3.94 25.51
N LEU A 236 17.83 -4.72 25.71
CA LEU A 236 17.72 -5.60 26.88
C LEU A 236 18.79 -6.70 26.93
N LEU A 237 19.34 -7.12 25.78
CA LEU A 237 20.45 -8.08 25.71
C LEU A 237 21.82 -7.42 25.88
N LEU A 238 22.05 -6.27 25.23
CA LEU A 238 23.36 -5.60 25.25
C LEU A 238 23.65 -4.95 26.61
N LEU A 239 22.64 -4.42 27.29
CA LEU A 239 22.80 -3.75 28.58
C LEU A 239 23.44 -4.67 29.66
N PRO A 240 22.92 -5.88 29.93
CA PRO A 240 23.52 -6.78 30.93
C PRO A 240 24.91 -7.28 30.50
N LEU A 241 25.14 -7.52 29.20
CA LEU A 241 26.47 -7.90 28.69
C LEU A 241 27.49 -6.80 28.93
N PHE A 242 27.12 -5.54 28.71
CA PHE A 242 27.96 -4.39 28.99
C PHE A 242 28.31 -4.31 30.49
N TYR A 243 27.32 -4.42 31.38
CA TYR A 243 27.58 -4.40 32.82
C TYR A 243 28.43 -5.60 33.29
N LEU A 244 28.24 -6.79 32.71
CA LEU A 244 29.04 -7.97 33.00
C LEU A 244 30.49 -7.79 32.54
N PHE A 245 30.71 -7.19 31.36
CA PHE A 245 32.04 -6.85 30.88
C PHE A 245 32.74 -5.85 31.83
N VAL A 246 32.05 -4.78 32.23
CA VAL A 246 32.57 -3.79 33.19
C VAL A 246 32.90 -4.46 34.53
N TYR A 247 32.03 -5.34 35.02
CA TYR A 247 32.28 -6.11 36.25
C TYR A 247 33.53 -6.98 36.15
N LEU A 248 33.70 -7.73 35.04
CA LEU A 248 34.88 -8.55 34.80
C LEU A 248 36.15 -7.70 34.65
N TYR A 249 36.07 -6.55 33.98
CA TYR A 249 37.18 -5.62 33.80
C TYR A 249 37.65 -5.03 35.14
N GLN A 250 36.71 -4.54 35.96
CA GLN A 250 37.03 -4.04 37.31
C GLN A 250 37.58 -5.16 38.22
N ARG A 251 37.04 -6.37 38.13
CA ARG A 251 37.55 -7.54 38.87
C ARG A 251 38.96 -7.93 38.41
N GLY A 252 39.23 -7.87 37.11
CA GLY A 252 40.54 -8.14 36.51
C GLY A 252 41.60 -7.14 36.95
N ILE A 253 41.28 -5.84 36.92
CA ILE A 253 42.16 -4.79 37.46
C ILE A 253 42.42 -5.00 38.95
N ARG A 254 41.39 -5.30 39.75
CA ARG A 254 41.56 -5.56 41.20
C ARG A 254 42.46 -6.76 41.48
N ARG A 255 42.38 -7.85 40.68
CA ARG A 255 43.31 -8.99 40.79
C ARG A 255 44.74 -8.61 40.40
N GLY A 256 44.93 -7.89 39.29
CA GLY A 256 46.24 -7.42 38.86
C GLY A 256 46.93 -6.49 39.88
N THR A 257 46.17 -5.67 40.62
CA THR A 257 46.71 -4.86 41.71
C THR A 257 47.08 -5.66 42.97
N GLN A 258 46.48 -6.83 43.19
CA GLN A 258 46.81 -7.71 44.32
C GLN A 258 48.12 -8.48 44.06
N ASP A 259 48.36 -8.95 42.83
CA ASP A 259 49.58 -9.67 42.47
C ASP A 259 50.83 -8.77 42.46
N LEU A 260 50.67 -7.44 42.30
CA LEU A 260 51.76 -6.47 42.39
C LEU A 260 52.06 -6.01 43.84
N ARG A 261 51.34 -6.49 44.86
CA ARG A 261 51.58 -6.15 46.27
C ARG A 261 52.75 -6.99 46.82
N ARG A 262 53.94 -6.46 46.52
CA ARG A 262 55.30 -6.91 46.83
C ARG A 262 55.50 -7.44 48.26
N VAL A 263 56.23 -8.56 48.34
CA VAL A 263 56.93 -9.07 49.54
C VAL A 263 57.79 -7.95 50.15
N THR A 264 57.59 -7.66 51.42
CA THR A 264 58.42 -6.74 52.22
C THR A 264 59.80 -7.37 52.44
N GLU A 265 60.87 -6.75 51.92
CA GLU A 265 62.24 -7.19 52.20
C GLU A 265 62.52 -7.16 53.71
N SER A 266 62.92 -8.30 54.26
CA SER A 266 63.41 -8.42 55.63
C SER A 266 64.73 -7.66 55.77
N THR A 267 64.71 -6.55 56.50
CA THR A 267 65.89 -5.76 56.86
C THR A 267 66.93 -6.65 57.57
N ARG A 268 67.99 -7.02 56.86
CA ARG A 268 69.14 -7.77 57.38
C ARG A 268 69.85 -6.92 58.43
N LYS A 269 69.82 -7.38 59.68
CA LYS A 269 70.63 -6.87 60.80
C LYS A 269 72.12 -6.97 60.46
N LYS A 270 72.89 -5.91 60.71
CA LYS A 270 74.29 -6.00 61.17
C LYS A 270 74.57 -4.94 62.24
N LYS A 271 75.11 -5.40 63.35
CA LYS A 271 75.83 -4.69 64.43
C LYS A 271 76.78 -5.75 65.03
N PRO A 272 77.82 -5.38 65.80
CA PRO A 272 78.93 -4.47 65.51
C PRO A 272 80.29 -5.20 65.65
N SER A 273 81.36 -4.63 65.09
CA SER A 273 82.66 -4.34 65.74
C SER A 273 83.65 -3.84 64.70
#